data_AF-A0A1Y1YEX0-F1
#
_entry.id   AF-A0A1Y1YEX0-F1
#
_cell.length_a   1.000
_cell.length_b   1.000
_cell.length_c   1.000
_cell.angle_alpha   90.00
_cell.angle_beta   90.00
_cell.angle_gamma   90.00
#
_symmetry.space_group_name_H-M   'P 1'
#
loop_
_entity.id
_entity.type
_entity.pdbx_description
1 polymer ?
#
loop_
_entity_poly.entity_id
_entity_poly.type
_entity_poly.pdbx_seq_one_letter_code
_entity_poly.pdbx_strand_id
1 'polypeptide(L)'
;MFRHPYPVGYRATKEHLGRVFDMNIRSGDKGPIFEVAQVGTLQRWQGPTPTAPWTEACLTSRSKGTRVSGPLFFGFSDPLTQKMIEGLPNYEPYDLVFPAKAVKKSRSRSKEEL
;
A
#
# COMPACT_ATOMS: atom_id res chain seq x y z
N MET A 1 3.42 12.69 4.04
CA MET A 1 3.08 11.25 4.17
C MET A 1 2.31 10.85 2.93
N PHE A 2 2.78 9.88 2.15
CA PHE A 2 2.01 9.37 1.00
C PHE A 2 0.99 8.35 1.48
N ARG A 3 -0.24 8.44 0.97
CA ARG A 3 -1.34 7.53 1.29
C ARG A 3 -1.73 6.85 -0.01
N HIS A 4 -1.74 5.53 -0.02
CA HIS A 4 -2.13 4.76 -1.19
C HIS A 4 -3.53 4.20 -0.95
N PRO A 5 -4.51 4.48 -1.83
CA PRO A 5 -5.76 3.74 -1.84
C PRO A 5 -5.50 2.28 -2.25
N TYR A 6 -6.13 1.34 -1.56
CA TYR A 6 -5.96 -0.10 -1.79
C TYR A 6 -7.29 -0.73 -2.23
N PRO A 7 -7.58 -0.76 -3.55
CA PRO A 7 -8.85 -1.27 -4.02
C PRO A 7 -8.93 -2.79 -3.86
N VAL A 8 -10.00 -3.26 -3.19
CA VAL A 8 -10.32 -4.69 -3.16
C VAL A 8 -10.67 -5.16 -4.58
N GLY A 9 -10.16 -6.34 -4.95
CA GLY A 9 -10.25 -6.87 -6.31
C GLY A 9 -9.07 -6.51 -7.20
N TYR A 10 -8.14 -5.66 -6.72
CA TYR A 10 -6.89 -5.36 -7.44
C TYR A 10 -6.14 -6.63 -7.81
N ARG A 11 -5.63 -6.67 -9.04
CA ARG A 11 -4.75 -7.72 -9.55
C ARG A 11 -3.61 -7.10 -10.34
N ALA A 12 -2.42 -7.67 -10.17
CA ALA A 12 -1.27 -7.36 -10.98
C ALA A 12 -0.37 -8.58 -11.11
N THR A 13 0.47 -8.57 -12.13
CA THR A 13 1.51 -9.59 -12.34
C THR A 13 2.84 -8.88 -12.54
N LYS A 14 3.91 -9.43 -11.96
CA LYS A 14 5.25 -8.84 -12.06
C LYS A 14 6.32 -9.91 -12.13
N GLU A 15 7.27 -9.71 -13.03
CA GLU A 15 8.52 -10.49 -13.02
C GLU A 15 9.52 -9.85 -12.06
N HIS A 16 10.12 -10.69 -11.21
CA HIS A 16 11.18 -10.29 -10.29
C HIS A 16 12.19 -11.42 -10.13
N LEU A 17 13.46 -11.12 -10.47
CA LEU A 17 14.58 -12.07 -10.39
C LEU A 17 14.29 -13.41 -11.11
N GLY A 18 13.76 -13.33 -12.34
CA GLY A 18 13.43 -14.49 -13.18
C GLY A 18 12.25 -15.32 -12.68
N ARG A 19 11.43 -14.78 -11.77
CA ARG A 19 10.20 -15.41 -11.28
C ARG A 19 9.03 -14.49 -11.53
N VAL A 20 7.89 -15.06 -11.90
CA VAL A 20 6.65 -14.32 -12.09
C VAL A 20 5.80 -14.44 -10.83
N PHE A 21 5.30 -13.31 -10.35
CA PHE A 21 4.43 -13.22 -9.18
C PHE A 21 3.10 -12.60 -9.55
N ASP A 22 2.03 -13.25 -9.13
CA ASP A 22 0.68 -12.68 -9.13
C ASP A 22 0.41 -12.02 -7.78
N MET A 23 -0.15 -10.83 -7.83
CA MET A 23 -0.53 -10.04 -6.67
C MET A 23 -2.04 -9.83 -6.69
N ASN A 24 -2.70 -9.99 -5.54
CA ASN A 24 -4.11 -9.67 -5.42
C ASN A 24 -4.44 -8.98 -4.09
N ILE A 25 -5.53 -8.23 -4.09
CA ILE A 25 -6.13 -7.68 -2.88
C ILE A 25 -7.54 -8.22 -2.75
N ARG A 26 -7.84 -8.85 -1.61
CA ARG A 26 -9.16 -9.39 -1.28
C ARG A 26 -9.76 -8.68 -0.07
N SER A 27 -11.08 -8.74 0.05
CA SER A 27 -11.75 -8.30 1.28
C SER A 27 -11.42 -9.26 2.43
N GLY A 28 -11.29 -8.73 3.63
CA GLY A 28 -11.13 -9.50 4.87
C GLY A 28 -11.83 -8.79 6.02
N ASP A 29 -12.06 -9.53 7.11
CA ASP A 29 -12.91 -9.06 8.22
C ASP A 29 -12.43 -7.76 8.88
N LYS A 30 -11.11 -7.52 8.87
CA LYS A 30 -10.47 -6.35 9.49
C LYS A 30 -9.91 -5.35 8.47
N GLY A 31 -10.25 -5.52 7.20
CA GLY A 31 -9.70 -4.74 6.09
C GLY A 31 -9.10 -5.60 4.99
N PRO A 32 -8.42 -4.98 4.01
CA PRO A 32 -7.90 -5.69 2.85
C PRO A 32 -6.82 -6.72 3.22
N ILE A 33 -6.85 -7.86 2.54
CA ILE A 33 -5.82 -8.89 2.60
C ILE A 33 -5.02 -8.81 1.30
N PHE A 34 -3.72 -8.59 1.42
CA PHE A 34 -2.78 -8.59 0.30
C PHE A 34 -2.21 -9.99 0.15
N GLU A 35 -2.19 -10.49 -1.08
CA GLU A 35 -1.63 -11.79 -1.41
C GLU A 35 -0.58 -11.64 -2.51
N VAL A 36 0.49 -12.41 -2.39
CA VAL A 36 1.51 -12.63 -3.42
C VAL A 36 1.58 -14.14 -3.67
N ALA A 37 1.57 -14.56 -4.93
CA ALA A 37 1.70 -15.96 -5.32
C ALA A 37 2.78 -16.08 -6.40
N GLN A 38 3.67 -17.07 -6.29
CA GLN A 38 4.64 -17.33 -7.36
C GLN A 38 4.00 -18.24 -8.42
N VAL A 39 3.90 -17.73 -9.64
CA VAL A 39 3.33 -18.44 -10.79
C VAL A 39 4.12 -19.72 -11.06
N GLY A 40 3.39 -20.81 -11.34
CA GLY A 40 3.98 -22.13 -11.59
C GLY A 40 4.39 -22.91 -10.34
N THR A 41 4.07 -22.41 -9.14
CA THR A 41 4.32 -23.11 -7.88
C THR A 41 3.10 -23.05 -6.95
N LEU A 42 3.15 -23.79 -5.84
CA LEU A 42 2.15 -23.70 -4.77
C LEU A 42 2.46 -22.60 -3.74
N GLN A 43 3.53 -21.83 -3.91
CA GLN A 43 3.95 -20.82 -2.94
C GLN A 43 3.07 -19.58 -3.00
N ARG A 44 2.49 -19.22 -1.85
CA ARG A 44 1.64 -18.05 -1.67
C ARG A 44 1.89 -17.45 -0.29
N TRP A 45 1.83 -16.13 -0.20
CA TRP A 45 2.04 -15.35 1.03
C TRP A 45 0.92 -14.33 1.16
N GLN A 46 0.50 -14.05 2.38
CA GLN A 46 -0.58 -13.11 2.63
C GLN A 46 -0.30 -12.21 3.84
N GLY A 47 -0.86 -11.01 3.85
CA GLY A 47 -0.72 -10.12 5.00
C GLY A 47 -1.63 -8.89 4.94
N PRO A 48 -1.69 -8.12 6.04
CA PRO A 48 -2.58 -6.96 6.17
C PRO A 48 -2.05 -5.69 5.49
N THR A 49 -0.82 -5.73 4.96
CA THR A 49 -0.19 -4.61 4.23
C THR A 49 0.49 -5.16 2.98
N PRO A 50 0.69 -4.36 1.91
CA PRO A 50 1.35 -4.87 0.71
C PRO A 50 2.79 -5.31 0.96
N THR A 51 3.46 -4.74 1.97
CA THR A 51 4.85 -5.08 2.29
C THR A 51 4.98 -6.43 2.98
N ALA A 52 4.00 -6.84 3.78
CA ALA A 52 4.06 -8.10 4.55
C ALA A 52 4.25 -9.36 3.66
N PRO A 53 3.35 -9.69 2.71
CA PRO A 53 3.52 -10.88 1.89
C PRO A 53 4.73 -10.80 0.97
N TRP A 54 5.10 -9.59 0.53
CA TRP A 54 6.29 -9.42 -0.29
C TRP A 54 7.59 -9.67 0.49
N THR A 55 7.63 -9.25 1.77
CA THR A 55 8.77 -9.52 2.66
C THR A 55 8.95 -11.04 2.80
N GLU A 56 7.88 -11.77 3.08
CA GLU A 56 7.94 -13.23 3.24
C GLU A 56 8.37 -13.95 1.96
N ALA A 57 7.87 -13.51 0.81
CA ALA A 57 8.30 -14.02 -0.49
C ALA A 57 9.81 -13.79 -0.72
N CYS A 58 10.30 -12.58 -0.43
CA CYS A 58 11.72 -12.26 -0.51
C CYS A 58 12.56 -13.12 0.43
N LEU A 59 12.15 -13.31 1.69
CA LEU A 59 12.86 -14.12 2.68
C LEU A 59 12.90 -15.61 2.32
N THR A 60 11.84 -16.12 1.70
CA THR A 60 11.76 -17.51 1.22
C THR A 60 12.70 -17.73 0.03
N SER A 61 12.91 -16.69 -0.78
CA SER A 61 13.90 -16.70 -1.86
C SER A 61 15.31 -16.42 -1.31
N ARG A 62 16.36 -17.03 -1.87
CA ARG A 62 17.76 -16.69 -1.50
C ARG A 62 18.22 -15.33 -2.07
N SER A 63 17.30 -14.41 -2.30
CA SER A 63 17.53 -13.15 -3.01
C SER A 63 18.14 -12.11 -2.08
N LYS A 64 19.47 -12.16 -1.94
CA LYS A 64 20.23 -11.17 -1.16
C LYS A 64 20.12 -9.78 -1.81
N GLY A 65 19.89 -8.74 -1.00
CA GLY A 65 19.91 -7.35 -1.45
C GLY A 65 18.61 -6.81 -2.07
N THR A 66 17.52 -7.58 -2.04
CA THR A 66 16.23 -7.12 -2.57
C THR A 66 15.65 -5.99 -1.71
N ARG A 67 15.40 -4.82 -2.30
CA ARG A 67 14.66 -3.75 -1.63
C ARG A 67 13.21 -4.20 -1.43
N VAL A 68 12.83 -4.35 -0.17
CA VAL A 68 11.48 -4.73 0.20
C VAL A 68 10.60 -3.48 0.28
N SER A 69 9.71 -3.31 -0.70
CA SER A 69 8.66 -2.29 -0.69
C SER A 69 7.41 -2.83 -1.35
N GLY A 70 6.40 -3.13 -0.55
CA GLY A 70 5.11 -3.62 -1.04
C GLY A 70 4.46 -2.68 -2.06
N PRO A 71 4.34 -1.35 -1.77
CA PRO A 71 3.74 -0.41 -2.73
C PRO A 71 4.46 -0.38 -4.08
N LEU A 72 5.80 -0.42 -4.10
CA LEU A 72 6.56 -0.49 -5.35
C LEU A 72 6.38 -1.84 -6.06
N PHE A 73 6.23 -2.92 -5.29
CA PHE A 73 6.04 -4.26 -5.85
C PHE A 73 4.66 -4.38 -6.51
N PHE A 74 3.61 -3.97 -5.80
CA PHE A 74 2.22 -3.93 -6.27
C PHE A 74 1.94 -2.80 -7.28
N GLY A 75 2.92 -1.96 -7.62
CA GLY A 75 2.72 -0.87 -8.60
C GLY A 75 2.00 0.37 -8.06
N PHE A 76 1.64 0.43 -6.77
CA PHE A 76 0.99 1.61 -6.18
C PHE A 76 1.87 2.86 -6.10
N SER A 77 3.16 2.75 -6.42
CA SER A 77 4.04 3.92 -6.57
C SER A 77 4.06 4.48 -7.99
N ASP A 78 3.44 3.82 -8.96
CA ASP A 78 3.29 4.32 -10.33
C ASP A 78 2.20 5.41 -10.39
N PRO A 79 2.49 6.63 -10.86
CA PRO A 79 1.51 7.72 -10.93
C PRO A 79 0.30 7.39 -11.81
N LEU A 80 0.48 6.63 -12.88
CA LEU A 80 -0.64 6.24 -13.75
C LEU A 80 -1.58 5.30 -13.01
N THR A 81 -1.05 4.28 -12.32
CA THR A 81 -1.81 3.39 -11.45
C THR A 81 -2.59 4.16 -10.39
N GLN A 82 -1.95 5.14 -9.73
CA GLN A 82 -2.63 6.00 -8.75
C GLN A 82 -3.79 6.78 -9.40
N LYS A 83 -3.55 7.42 -10.55
CA LYS A 83 -4.58 8.17 -11.29
C LYS A 83 -5.75 7.31 -11.73
N MET A 84 -5.49 6.07 -12.15
CA MET A 84 -6.55 5.13 -12.50
C MET A 84 -7.37 4.71 -11.27
N ILE A 85 -6.73 4.48 -10.13
CA ILE A 85 -7.43 4.15 -8.88
C ILE A 85 -8.30 5.33 -8.40
N GLU A 86 -7.81 6.56 -8.51
CA GLU A 86 -8.58 7.78 -8.21
C GLU A 86 -9.85 7.91 -9.08
N GLY A 87 -9.86 7.32 -10.28
CA GLY A 87 -11.01 7.32 -11.19
C GLY A 87 -12.02 6.20 -10.94
N LEU A 88 -11.80 5.30 -9.98
CA LEU A 88 -12.71 4.19 -9.72
C LEU A 88 -14.00 4.65 -9.04
N PRO A 89 -15.13 3.97 -9.28
CA PRO A 89 -16.35 4.17 -8.50
C PRO A 89 -16.08 3.95 -7.01
N ASN A 90 -16.68 4.79 -6.16
CA ASN A 90 -16.52 4.76 -4.70
C ASN A 90 -15.11 5.09 -4.20
N TYR A 91 -14.26 5.71 -5.04
CA TYR A 91 -13.05 6.34 -4.55
C TYR A 91 -13.40 7.58 -3.73
N GLU A 92 -13.01 7.57 -2.45
CA GLU A 92 -13.13 8.72 -1.57
C GLU A 92 -11.74 9.25 -1.21
N PRO A 93 -11.43 10.53 -1.51
CA PRO A 93 -10.19 11.15 -1.10
C PRO A 93 -10.00 11.07 0.43
N TYR A 94 -8.79 10.70 0.86
CA TYR A 94 -8.50 10.50 2.28
C TYR A 94 -8.90 11.69 3.15
N ASP A 95 -8.63 12.92 2.69
CA ASP A 95 -8.90 14.13 3.48
C ASP A 95 -10.40 14.43 3.65
N LEU A 96 -11.26 13.83 2.81
CA LEU A 96 -12.72 13.91 2.98
C LEU A 96 -13.24 12.87 3.97
N VAL A 97 -12.65 11.67 3.99
CA VAL A 97 -13.04 10.58 4.90
C VAL A 97 -12.48 10.80 6.32
N PHE A 98 -11.25 11.29 6.39
CA PHE A 98 -10.49 11.50 7.63
C PHE A 98 -10.03 12.95 7.72
N PRO A 99 -10.96 13.90 7.93
CA PRO A 99 -10.62 15.31 8.01
C PRO A 99 -9.61 15.56 9.13
N ALA A 100 -8.58 16.35 8.82
CA ALA A 100 -7.59 16.75 9.81
C ALA A 100 -8.28 17.47 10.98
N LYS A 101 -7.95 17.09 12.22
CA LYS A 101 -8.44 17.81 13.40
C LYS A 101 -7.95 19.26 13.33
N ALA A 102 -8.85 20.22 13.48
CA ALA A 102 -8.52 21.64 13.52
C ALA A 102 -7.46 21.90 14.62
N VAL A 103 -6.28 22.37 14.21
CA VAL A 103 -5.23 22.79 15.12
C VAL A 103 -5.69 24.04 15.85
N LYS A 104 -5.96 23.94 17.15
CA LYS A 104 -6.26 25.12 17.98
C LYS A 104 -5.01 25.98 18.06
N LYS A 105 -5.00 27.14 17.38
CA LYS A 105 -3.95 28.16 17.55
C LYS A 105 -3.96 28.62 19.01
N SER A 106 -2.93 28.32 19.78
CA SER A 106 -2.70 28.97 21.07
C SER A 106 -2.37 30.44 20.80
N ARG A 107 -3.25 31.36 21.23
CA ARG A 107 -2.92 32.79 21.27
C ARG A 107 -1.77 32.99 22.25
N SER A 108 -0.57 33.30 21.75
CA SER A 108 0.51 33.83 22.58
C SER A 108 0.11 35.22 23.06
N ARG A 109 0.01 35.39 24.38
CA ARG A 109 -0.13 36.71 25.03
C ARG A 109 1.20 37.45 24.86
N SER A 110 1.21 38.53 24.09
CA SER A 110 2.27 39.52 24.17
C SER A 110 2.23 40.16 25.56
N LYS A 111 3.36 40.12 26.28
CA LYS A 111 3.60 41.01 27.42
C LYS A 111 4.32 42.23 26.88
N GLU A 112 3.58 43.32 26.73
CA GLU A 112 4.13 44.67 26.78
C GLU A 112 3.87 45.23 28.19
N GLU A 113 4.76 46.16 28.58
CA GLU A 113 4.70 47.08 29.73
C GLU A 113 5.14 46.55 31.11
N LEU A 114 6.41 46.82 31.44
CA LEU A 114 6.80 47.83 32.44
C LEU A 114 8.30 48.19 32.33
#